data_AF-K5WBD6-F1
#
_entry.id   AF-K5WBD6-F1
#
_cell.length_a   1.000
_cell.length_b   1.000
_cell.length_c   1.000
_cell.angle_alpha   90.00
_cell.angle_beta   90.00
_cell.angle_gamma   90.00
#
_symmetry.space_group_name_H-M   'P 1'
#
loop_
_entity.id
_entity.type
_entity.pdbx_description
1 polymer ?
#
loop_
_entity_poly.entity_id
_entity_poly.type
_entity_poly.pdbx_seq_one_letter_code
_entity_poly.pdbx_strand_id
1 'polypeptide(L)'
;MKASFDNPSESRVVAELSALLSKPSDFSKDQNISMQYWFTVSTAVEREMRKFHGEERADALHKHHMVVLGIARRWSWAVAVDYDIEQRQLAYMDKSHHYSMIDPTSVTAISGRYMLQAWQAPQAPVSPTKRPQTEESSTPAAERQRRCASCFRCGRAGHLPVSCSATTTTAGKLVAAFAPNTKNSQALQTHSGTQYYFAFAARSTCKFGSSCSFEHSCSLCWSSSHRAARCRVKA
;
A
#
# COMPACT_ATOMS: atom_id res chain seq x y z
N MET A 1 29.64 8.99 61.09
CA MET A 1 30.14 8.20 59.94
C MET A 1 28.95 7.49 59.32
N LYS A 2 28.45 7.95 58.17
CA LYS A 2 27.39 7.26 57.41
C LYS A 2 28.07 6.28 56.47
N ALA A 3 27.89 4.98 56.69
CA ALA A 3 28.35 3.95 55.77
C ALA A 3 27.45 3.98 54.52
N SER A 4 28.02 4.37 53.38
CA SER A 4 27.39 4.24 52.08
C SER A 4 27.50 2.78 51.66
N PHE A 5 26.38 2.06 51.68
CA PHE A 5 26.29 0.73 51.09
C PHE A 5 25.92 0.91 49.62
N ASP A 6 26.93 1.11 48.77
CA ASP A 6 26.76 0.95 47.33
C ASP A 6 26.59 -0.54 47.07
N ASN A 7 25.35 -0.95 46.74
CA ASN A 7 25.05 -2.33 46.40
C ASN A 7 25.36 -2.55 44.92
N PRO A 8 26.48 -3.22 44.55
CA PRO A 8 26.92 -3.33 43.17
C PRO A 8 25.95 -4.13 42.28
N SER A 9 25.01 -4.86 42.88
CA SER A 9 23.97 -5.60 42.18
C SER A 9 22.88 -4.70 41.58
N GLU A 10 22.49 -3.61 42.26
CA GLU A 10 21.51 -2.65 41.73
C GLU A 10 22.08 -1.85 40.55
N SER A 11 23.36 -1.49 40.60
CA SER A 11 24.03 -0.77 39.51
C SER A 11 24.04 -1.56 38.20
N ARG A 12 24.11 -2.90 38.27
CA ARG A 12 24.11 -3.76 37.08
C ARG A 12 22.72 -3.89 36.47
N VAL A 13 21.67 -4.00 37.28
CA VAL A 13 20.28 -4.06 36.78
C VAL A 13 19.87 -2.74 36.13
N VAL A 14 20.26 -1.60 36.72
CA VAL A 14 20.02 -0.27 36.13
C VAL A 14 20.78 -0.08 34.81
N ALA A 15 22.02 -0.57 34.72
CA ALA A 15 22.80 -0.53 33.49
C ALA A 15 22.24 -1.45 32.40
N GLU A 16 21.81 -2.67 32.73
CA GLU A 16 21.17 -3.60 31.78
C GLU A 16 19.80 -3.07 31.31
N LEU A 17 18.99 -2.50 32.22
CA LEU A 17 17.73 -1.84 31.84
C LEU A 17 17.97 -0.61 30.96
N SER A 18 18.96 0.22 31.29
CA SER A 18 19.32 1.38 30.45
C SER A 18 19.83 0.93 29.07
N ALA A 19 20.61 -0.15 28.99
CA ALA A 19 21.07 -0.73 27.73
C ALA A 19 19.92 -1.28 26.89
N LEU A 20 18.93 -1.94 27.52
CA LEU A 20 17.73 -2.43 26.83
C LEU A 20 16.82 -1.30 26.36
N LEU A 21 16.64 -0.25 27.16
CA LEU A 21 15.88 0.95 26.81
C LEU A 21 16.58 1.79 25.72
N SER A 22 17.91 1.72 25.63
CA SER A 22 18.70 2.43 24.62
C SER A 22 18.71 1.77 23.24
N LYS A 23 18.17 0.55 23.10
CA LYS A 23 18.08 -0.12 21.81
C LYS A 23 16.86 0.46 21.07
N PRO A 24 17.05 1.23 19.97
CA PRO A 24 15.93 1.78 19.23
C PRO A 24 15.05 0.62 18.77
N SER A 25 13.78 0.67 19.16
CA SER A 25 12.81 -0.32 18.71
C SER A 25 12.76 -0.27 17.18
N ASP A 26 13.00 -1.40 16.53
CA ASP A 26 13.01 -1.50 15.07
C ASP A 26 11.58 -1.51 14.54
N PHE A 27 11.06 -0.32 14.24
CA PHE A 27 9.73 -0.14 13.64
C PHE A 27 9.75 -0.23 12.11
N SER A 28 10.84 -0.70 11.48
CA SER A 28 10.91 -0.82 10.01
C SER A 28 9.82 -1.72 9.44
N LYS A 29 9.36 -2.71 10.22
CA LYS A 29 8.28 -3.63 9.85
C LYS A 29 6.90 -2.95 9.87
N ASP A 30 6.72 -1.95 10.72
CA ASP A 30 5.44 -1.24 10.88
C ASP A 30 5.14 -0.35 9.67
N GLN A 31 6.17 0.11 8.93
CA GLN A 31 6.01 0.99 7.76
C GLN A 31 5.23 0.37 6.60
N ASN A 32 5.17 -0.97 6.54
CA ASN A 32 4.49 -1.70 5.47
C ASN A 32 3.11 -2.24 5.88
N ILE A 33 2.61 -1.82 7.04
CA ILE A 33 1.30 -2.25 7.53
C ILE A 33 0.18 -1.71 6.64
N SER A 34 -0.78 -2.55 6.25
CA SER A 34 -1.96 -2.07 5.52
C SER A 34 -2.93 -1.37 6.47
N MET A 35 -3.70 -0.39 5.96
CA MET A 35 -4.69 0.32 6.77
C MET A 35 -5.72 -0.61 7.43
N GLN A 36 -6.18 -1.63 6.72
CA GLN A 36 -7.13 -2.62 7.25
C GLN A 36 -6.53 -3.46 8.38
N TYR A 37 -5.27 -3.89 8.20
CA TYR A 37 -4.58 -4.68 9.21
C TYR A 37 -4.27 -3.82 10.44
N TRP A 38 -3.80 -2.58 10.25
CA TRP A 38 -3.60 -1.62 11.34
C TRP A 38 -4.89 -1.39 12.13
N PHE A 39 -6.02 -1.16 11.46
CA PHE A 39 -7.32 -0.94 12.14
C PHE A 39 -7.77 -2.16 12.97
N THR A 40 -7.53 -3.37 12.43
CA THR A 40 -7.84 -4.61 13.15
C THR A 40 -6.99 -4.74 14.41
N VAL A 41 -5.69 -4.49 14.29
CA VAL A 41 -4.75 -4.54 15.42
C VAL A 41 -5.05 -3.44 16.43
N SER A 42 -5.30 -2.22 15.99
CA SER A 42 -5.55 -1.05 16.85
C SER A 42 -6.77 -1.27 17.74
N THR A 43 -7.85 -1.83 17.20
CA THR A 43 -9.06 -2.19 17.95
C THR A 43 -8.79 -3.25 19.01
N ALA A 44 -7.95 -4.25 18.71
CA ALA A 44 -7.54 -5.26 19.67
C ALA A 44 -6.67 -4.66 20.80
N VAL A 45 -5.72 -3.78 20.45
CA VAL A 45 -4.86 -3.09 21.41
C VAL A 45 -5.67 -2.18 22.34
N GLU A 46 -6.67 -1.45 21.82
CA GLU A 46 -7.59 -0.65 22.66
C GLU A 46 -8.31 -1.49 23.72
N ARG A 47 -8.78 -2.69 23.33
CA ARG A 47 -9.45 -3.61 24.25
C ARG A 47 -8.52 -4.10 25.35
N GLU A 48 -7.30 -4.50 25.01
CA GLU A 48 -6.30 -4.92 26.00
C GLU A 48 -5.84 -3.74 26.87
N MET A 49 -5.71 -2.54 26.30
CA MET A 49 -5.38 -1.31 27.03
C MET A 49 -6.44 -1.03 28.10
N ARG A 50 -7.73 -1.13 27.74
CA ARG A 50 -8.84 -0.99 28.70
C ARG A 50 -8.75 -1.99 29.84
N LYS A 51 -8.46 -3.26 29.51
CA LYS A 51 -8.36 -4.35 30.49
C LYS A 51 -7.21 -4.18 31.48
N PHE A 52 -6.03 -3.76 31.02
CA PHE A 52 -4.82 -3.74 31.84
C PHE A 52 -4.43 -2.35 32.38
N HIS A 53 -4.92 -1.28 31.76
CA HIS A 53 -4.49 0.09 32.07
C HIS A 53 -5.65 1.06 32.35
N GLY A 54 -6.90 0.59 32.33
CA GLY A 54 -8.09 1.37 32.67
C GLY A 54 -8.65 2.19 31.49
N GLU A 55 -9.85 2.74 31.72
CA GLU A 55 -10.63 3.44 30.69
C GLU A 55 -9.93 4.72 30.19
N GLU A 56 -9.37 5.53 31.09
CA GLU A 56 -8.75 6.81 30.72
C GLU A 56 -7.64 6.63 29.67
N ARG A 57 -6.78 5.63 29.87
CA ARG A 57 -5.67 5.34 28.97
C ARG A 57 -6.14 4.73 27.65
N ALA A 58 -7.17 3.88 27.70
CA ALA A 58 -7.79 3.32 26.51
C ALA A 58 -8.49 4.40 25.66
N ASP A 59 -9.17 5.36 26.28
CA ASP A 59 -9.83 6.47 25.60
C ASP A 59 -8.81 7.42 24.97
N ALA A 60 -7.69 7.69 25.65
CA ALA A 60 -6.60 8.46 25.07
C ALA A 60 -6.02 7.78 23.81
N LEU A 61 -5.81 6.45 23.86
CA LEU A 61 -5.35 5.66 22.72
C LEU A 61 -6.38 5.64 21.58
N HIS A 62 -7.66 5.50 21.91
CA HIS A 62 -8.74 5.55 20.92
C HIS A 62 -8.78 6.90 20.19
N LYS A 63 -8.67 8.02 20.92
CA LYS A 63 -8.59 9.37 20.35
C LYS A 63 -7.38 9.51 19.42
N HIS A 64 -6.22 8.97 19.81
CA HIS A 64 -5.03 8.91 18.94
C HIS A 64 -5.30 8.13 17.65
N HIS A 65 -5.92 6.95 17.72
CA HIS A 65 -6.25 6.19 16.52
C HIS A 65 -7.21 6.96 15.59
N MET A 66 -8.15 7.72 16.15
CA MET A 66 -9.00 8.63 15.36
C MET A 66 -8.20 9.75 14.69
N VAL A 67 -7.17 10.30 15.34
CA VAL A 67 -6.23 11.25 14.74
C VAL A 67 -5.47 10.60 13.57
N VAL A 68 -4.93 9.40 13.75
CA VAL A 68 -4.21 8.65 12.69
C VAL A 68 -5.10 8.43 11.47
N LEU A 69 -6.35 8.00 11.66
CA LEU A 69 -7.32 7.84 10.56
C LEU A 69 -7.66 9.18 9.89
N GLY A 70 -7.77 10.26 10.66
CA GLY A 70 -7.95 11.62 10.16
C GLY A 70 -6.79 12.07 9.28
N ILE A 71 -5.55 11.78 9.70
CA ILE A 71 -4.33 12.08 8.92
C ILE A 71 -4.32 11.27 7.63
N ALA A 72 -4.62 9.97 7.70
CA ALA A 72 -4.64 9.11 6.52
C ALA A 72 -5.62 9.60 5.44
N ARG A 73 -6.76 10.15 5.87
CA ARG A 73 -7.79 10.70 4.97
C ARG A 73 -7.39 12.02 4.33
N ARG A 74 -6.66 12.89 5.03
CA ARG A 74 -6.30 14.24 4.56
C ARG A 74 -4.99 14.28 3.79
N TRP A 75 -4.04 13.43 4.15
CA TRP A 75 -2.72 13.34 3.52
C TRP A 75 -2.58 11.99 2.82
N SER A 76 -1.88 11.04 3.44
CA SER A 76 -1.70 9.70 2.92
C SER A 76 -1.54 8.70 4.05
N TRP A 77 -1.72 7.42 3.74
CA TRP A 77 -1.50 6.35 4.72
C TRP A 77 -0.05 6.31 5.23
N ALA A 78 0.94 6.55 4.36
CA ALA A 78 2.35 6.55 4.75
C ALA A 78 2.66 7.64 5.80
N VAL A 79 2.11 8.85 5.61
CA VAL A 79 2.22 9.94 6.59
C VAL A 79 1.56 9.58 7.92
N ALA A 80 0.41 8.92 7.89
CA ALA A 80 -0.31 8.50 9.08
C ALA A 80 0.44 7.42 9.89
N VAL A 81 1.05 6.45 9.21
CA VAL A 81 1.87 5.40 9.85
C VAL A 81 3.12 6.00 10.50
N ASP A 82 3.83 6.89 9.80
CA ASP A 82 5.00 7.55 10.39
C ASP A 82 4.61 8.41 11.60
N TYR A 83 3.46 9.09 11.55
CA TYR A 83 2.92 9.83 12.69
C TYR A 83 2.60 8.91 13.87
N ASP A 84 1.92 7.78 13.63
CA ASP A 84 1.62 6.80 14.67
C ASP A 84 2.90 6.27 15.34
N ILE A 85 3.91 5.91 14.55
CA ILE A 85 5.20 5.42 15.05
C ILE A 85 5.88 6.51 15.90
N GLU A 86 5.97 7.75 15.40
CA GLU A 86 6.63 8.86 16.09
C GLU A 86 5.94 9.17 17.43
N GLN A 87 4.61 9.24 17.46
CA GLN A 87 3.85 9.52 18.69
C GLN A 87 3.96 8.36 19.71
N ARG A 88 3.96 7.10 19.27
CA ARG A 88 4.20 5.94 20.16
C ARG A 88 5.62 5.95 20.74
N GLN A 89 6.62 6.34 19.95
CA GLN A 89 7.99 6.50 20.42
C GLN A 89 8.12 7.61 21.46
N LEU A 90 7.48 8.76 21.22
CA LEU A 90 7.45 9.87 22.18
C LEU A 90 6.76 9.45 23.49
N ALA A 91 5.60 8.80 23.42
CA ALA A 91 4.90 8.25 24.61
C ALA A 91 5.72 7.18 25.36
N TYR A 92 6.58 6.46 24.64
CA TYR A 92 7.48 5.50 25.25
C TYR A 92 8.61 6.20 26.02
N MET A 93 9.24 7.21 25.41
CA MET A 93 10.35 8.00 25.99
C MET A 93 9.89 8.94 27.11
N ASP A 94 8.73 9.57 26.95
CA ASP A 94 8.15 10.53 27.89
C ASP A 94 6.76 10.06 28.31
N LYS A 95 6.62 9.67 29.59
CA LYS A 95 5.34 9.22 30.15
C LYS A 95 4.32 10.35 30.31
N SER A 96 4.74 11.60 30.24
CA SER A 96 3.88 12.78 30.26
C SER A 96 3.37 13.19 28.87
N HIS A 97 3.87 12.54 27.80
CA HIS A 97 3.45 12.83 26.44
C HIS A 97 1.98 12.46 26.22
N HIS A 98 1.15 13.48 25.99
CA HIS A 98 -0.27 13.33 25.70
C HIS A 98 -0.51 13.28 24.19
N TYR A 99 -0.71 12.07 23.65
CA TYR A 99 -0.91 11.82 22.22
C TYR A 99 -2.40 11.72 21.83
N SER A 100 -3.32 12.14 22.70
CA SER A 100 -4.77 12.13 22.43
C SER A 100 -5.23 13.24 21.48
N MET A 101 -4.36 14.20 21.18
CA MET A 101 -4.62 15.31 20.26
C MET A 101 -3.64 15.26 19.08
N ILE A 102 -4.05 15.88 17.98
CA ILE A 102 -3.16 16.02 16.81
C ILE A 102 -2.02 16.98 17.15
N ASP A 103 -0.78 16.54 16.93
CA ASP A 103 0.37 17.44 16.91
C ASP A 103 0.58 17.96 15.48
N PRO A 104 0.18 19.22 15.19
CA PRO A 104 0.33 19.78 13.85
C PRO A 104 1.79 19.92 13.44
N THR A 105 2.72 20.01 14.40
CA THR A 105 4.16 20.16 14.15
C THR A 105 4.71 18.86 13.57
N SER A 106 4.46 17.71 14.22
CA SER A 106 4.84 16.39 13.69
C SER A 106 4.21 16.13 12.33
N VAL A 107 2.90 16.39 12.15
CA VAL A 107 2.23 16.15 10.85
C VAL A 107 2.87 16.98 9.73
N THR A 108 3.20 18.24 10.00
CA THR A 108 3.86 19.13 9.04
C THR A 108 5.28 18.65 8.71
N ALA A 109 6.05 18.27 9.73
CA ALA A 109 7.41 17.77 9.55
C ALA A 109 7.43 16.47 8.73
N ILE A 110 6.59 15.50 9.07
CA ILE A 110 6.46 14.23 8.35
C ILE A 110 6.05 14.49 6.91
N SER A 111 4.99 15.27 6.67
CA SER A 111 4.51 15.59 5.33
C SER A 111 5.59 16.28 4.48
N GLY A 112 6.36 17.20 5.09
CA GLY A 112 7.49 17.88 4.46
C GLY A 112 8.57 16.89 3.98
N ARG A 113 8.88 15.85 4.76
CA ARG A 113 9.82 14.79 4.35
C ARG A 113 9.36 14.08 3.07
N TYR A 114 8.08 13.71 3.00
CA TYR A 114 7.53 13.06 1.80
C TYR A 114 7.52 13.98 0.58
N MET A 115 7.20 15.26 0.76
CA MET A 115 7.26 16.25 -0.33
C MET A 115 8.69 16.42 -0.85
N LEU A 116 9.66 16.54 0.06
CA LEU A 116 11.07 16.68 -0.31
C LEU A 116 11.60 15.43 -1.04
N GLN A 117 11.25 14.23 -0.57
CA GLN A 117 11.60 12.98 -1.25
C GLN A 117 10.98 12.89 -2.65
N ALA A 118 9.73 13.31 -2.81
CA ALA A 118 9.07 13.34 -4.12
C ALA A 118 9.74 14.33 -5.08
N TRP A 119 10.28 15.44 -4.57
CA TRP A 119 11.06 16.41 -5.36
C TRP A 119 12.46 15.91 -5.72
N GLN A 120 13.11 15.18 -4.82
CA GLN A 120 14.45 14.64 -5.04
C GLN A 120 14.46 13.36 -5.88
N ALA A 121 13.33 12.67 -5.99
CA ALA A 121 13.20 11.49 -6.82
C ALA A 121 13.65 11.83 -8.25
N PRO A 122 14.70 11.16 -8.79
CA PRO A 122 15.14 11.39 -10.15
C PRO A 122 13.95 11.24 -11.07
N GLN A 123 13.58 12.32 -11.77
CA GLN A 123 12.65 12.26 -12.87
C GLN A 123 13.26 11.25 -13.83
N ALA A 124 12.69 10.03 -13.86
CA ALA A 124 13.16 8.99 -14.76
C ALA A 124 13.28 9.63 -16.14
N PRO A 125 14.43 9.49 -16.83
CA PRO A 125 14.67 10.18 -18.08
C PRO A 125 13.49 9.89 -18.99
N VAL A 126 12.70 10.93 -19.24
CA VAL A 126 11.60 10.89 -20.18
C VAL A 126 12.25 10.52 -21.50
N SER A 127 12.10 9.26 -21.90
CA SER A 127 12.63 8.76 -23.15
C SER A 127 12.28 9.77 -24.23
N PRO A 128 13.27 10.32 -24.96
CA PRO A 128 13.04 11.43 -25.86
C PRO A 128 11.98 11.01 -26.88
N THR A 129 10.89 11.77 -26.87
CA THR A 129 9.81 11.68 -27.85
C THR A 129 10.41 11.62 -29.25
N LYS A 130 10.07 10.54 -29.94
CA LYS A 130 10.27 10.25 -31.36
C LYS A 130 10.57 11.51 -32.21
N ARG A 131 11.71 11.48 -32.89
CA ARG A 131 12.07 12.30 -34.04
C ARG A 131 10.89 12.37 -35.04
N PRO A 132 10.59 13.54 -35.65
CA PRO A 132 9.65 13.61 -36.77
C PRO A 132 10.16 12.71 -37.90
N GLN A 133 9.32 11.79 -38.38
CA GLN A 133 9.62 10.99 -39.55
C GLN A 133 9.44 11.86 -40.79
N THR A 134 10.54 12.07 -41.51
CA THR A 134 10.56 12.48 -42.91
C THR A 134 9.74 11.48 -43.72
N GLU A 135 8.82 12.02 -44.50
CA GLU A 135 8.02 11.29 -45.50
C GLU A 135 8.96 10.80 -46.61
N GLU A 136 9.22 9.50 -46.67
CA GLU A 136 9.82 8.89 -47.86
C GLU A 136 9.27 7.46 -48.08
N SER A 137 8.39 7.40 -49.07
CA SER A 137 8.10 6.29 -49.98
C SER A 137 8.06 4.85 -49.44
N SER A 138 6.83 4.44 -49.10
CA SER A 138 6.14 3.23 -49.58
C SER A 138 7.00 2.00 -49.97
N THR A 139 7.26 1.15 -48.97
CA THR A 139 7.13 -0.31 -49.13
C THR A 139 6.34 -0.87 -47.94
N PRO A 140 5.33 -1.73 -48.15
CA PRO A 140 4.54 -2.31 -47.07
C PRO A 140 5.38 -3.39 -46.38
N ALA A 141 6.22 -2.97 -45.44
CA ALA A 141 6.83 -3.89 -44.49
C ALA A 141 5.70 -4.54 -43.69
N ALA A 142 5.47 -5.83 -43.93
CA ALA A 142 4.50 -6.66 -43.23
C ALA A 142 4.54 -6.36 -41.74
N GLU A 143 3.56 -5.59 -41.30
CA GLU A 143 3.32 -5.26 -39.91
C GLU A 143 3.26 -6.60 -39.20
N ARG A 144 4.29 -6.90 -38.39
CA ARG A 144 4.24 -8.00 -37.42
C ARG A 144 3.18 -7.57 -36.42
N GLN A 145 1.93 -7.75 -36.84
CA GLN A 145 0.71 -7.65 -36.09
C GLN A 145 0.90 -8.69 -34.99
N ARG A 146 1.57 -8.26 -33.91
CA ARG A 146 1.72 -9.02 -32.68
C ARG A 146 0.29 -9.42 -32.39
N ARG A 147 -0.02 -10.71 -32.61
CA ARG A 147 -1.35 -11.27 -32.45
C ARG A 147 -1.84 -10.75 -31.12
N CYS A 148 -2.69 -9.72 -31.18
CA CYS A 148 -3.12 -9.06 -29.96
C CYS A 148 -3.87 -10.13 -29.22
N ALA A 149 -3.31 -10.54 -28.08
CA ALA A 149 -3.99 -11.41 -27.15
C ALA A 149 -5.40 -10.84 -26.95
N SER A 150 -6.38 -11.73 -26.78
CA SER A 150 -7.77 -11.36 -26.53
C SER A 150 -7.88 -10.19 -25.56
N CYS A 151 -8.77 -9.24 -25.85
CA CYS A 151 -9.02 -8.09 -24.99
C CYS A 151 -9.39 -8.57 -23.58
N PHE A 152 -8.71 -8.05 -22.56
CA PHE A 152 -8.94 -8.46 -21.17
C PHE A 152 -10.30 -8.06 -20.62
N ARG A 153 -11.02 -7.12 -21.26
CA ARG A 153 -12.39 -6.75 -20.87
C ARG A 153 -13.41 -7.72 -21.43
N CYS A 154 -13.38 -7.96 -22.74
CA CYS A 154 -14.45 -8.70 -23.40
C CYS A 154 -14.07 -10.11 -23.89
N GLY A 155 -12.78 -10.42 -24.00
CA GLY A 155 -12.28 -11.70 -24.51
C GLY A 155 -12.14 -11.78 -26.04
N ARG A 156 -12.55 -10.75 -26.79
CA ARG A 156 -12.44 -10.70 -28.26
C ARG A 156 -11.08 -10.16 -28.69
N ALA A 157 -10.54 -10.65 -29.80
CA ALA A 157 -9.27 -10.17 -30.34
C ALA A 157 -9.41 -8.79 -31.04
N GLY A 158 -8.27 -8.17 -31.36
CA GLY A 158 -8.22 -7.00 -32.26
C GLY A 158 -8.32 -5.62 -31.60
N HIS A 159 -8.41 -5.53 -30.28
CA HIS A 159 -8.42 -4.24 -29.58
C HIS A 159 -7.88 -4.31 -28.15
N LEU A 160 -7.52 -3.15 -27.60
CA LEU A 160 -7.08 -2.96 -26.22
C LEU A 160 -8.25 -2.67 -25.28
N PRO A 161 -8.11 -2.87 -23.95
CA PRO A 161 -9.12 -2.56 -22.96
C PRO A 161 -9.75 -1.17 -23.10
N VAL A 162 -8.93 -0.12 -23.29
CA VAL A 162 -9.40 1.27 -23.44
C VAL A 162 -10.33 1.48 -24.63
N SER A 163 -10.15 0.72 -25.72
CA SER A 163 -10.97 0.81 -26.93
C SER A 163 -12.12 -0.19 -26.94
N CYS A 164 -12.35 -0.89 -25.83
CA CYS A 164 -13.40 -1.89 -25.72
C CYS A 164 -14.75 -1.25 -25.40
N SER A 165 -15.71 -1.34 -26.33
CA SER A 165 -17.10 -0.89 -26.16
C SER A 165 -18.05 -1.97 -25.63
N ALA A 166 -17.57 -3.20 -25.41
CA ALA A 166 -18.41 -4.29 -24.93
C ALA A 166 -18.87 -4.05 -23.49
N THR A 167 -20.13 -4.37 -23.20
CA THR A 167 -20.70 -4.37 -21.84
C THR A 167 -20.60 -5.73 -21.17
N THR A 168 -20.48 -6.80 -21.97
CA THR A 168 -20.35 -8.18 -21.51
C THR A 168 -19.12 -8.88 -22.06
N THR A 169 -18.62 -9.86 -21.31
CA THR A 169 -17.52 -10.73 -21.68
C THR A 169 -18.01 -11.89 -22.55
N THR A 170 -17.11 -12.60 -23.24
CA THR A 170 -17.43 -13.85 -23.96
C THR A 170 -17.97 -14.95 -23.04
N ALA A 171 -17.82 -14.83 -21.72
CA ALA A 171 -18.36 -15.73 -20.71
C ALA A 171 -19.70 -15.25 -20.11
N GLY A 172 -20.32 -14.21 -20.69
CA GLY A 172 -21.63 -13.70 -20.26
C GLY A 172 -21.61 -12.89 -18.96
N LYS A 173 -20.42 -12.49 -18.47
CA LYS A 173 -20.27 -11.62 -17.29
C LYS A 173 -20.20 -10.16 -17.70
N LEU A 174 -20.43 -9.23 -16.77
CA LEU A 174 -20.16 -7.82 -17.00
C LEU A 174 -18.66 -7.59 -17.16
N VAL A 175 -18.28 -6.69 -18.07
CA VAL A 175 -16.87 -6.31 -18.25
C VAL A 175 -16.33 -5.61 -17.00
N ALA A 176 -15.06 -5.83 -16.70
CA ALA A 176 -14.35 -5.10 -15.65
C ALA A 176 -14.35 -3.59 -15.93
N ALA A 177 -14.54 -2.81 -14.86
CA ALA A 177 -14.40 -1.35 -14.88
C ALA A 177 -12.92 -0.95 -14.95
N PHE A 178 -12.64 0.29 -15.35
CA PHE A 178 -11.29 0.84 -15.24
C PHE A 178 -11.01 1.21 -13.79
N ALA A 179 -9.78 0.94 -13.34
CA ALA A 179 -9.37 1.30 -12.00
C ALA A 179 -9.21 2.84 -11.89
N PRO A 180 -9.86 3.47 -10.89
CA PRO A 180 -9.75 4.91 -10.69
C PRO A 180 -8.34 5.29 -10.22
N ASN A 181 -7.91 6.52 -10.54
CA ASN A 181 -6.66 7.14 -10.04
C ASN A 181 -5.37 6.36 -10.34
N THR A 182 -5.34 5.52 -11.37
CA THR A 182 -4.11 4.83 -11.77
C THR A 182 -3.38 5.60 -12.87
N LYS A 183 -2.04 5.54 -12.83
CA LYS A 183 -1.22 6.08 -13.93
C LYS A 183 -1.37 5.28 -15.24
N ASN A 184 -2.02 4.11 -15.21
CA ASN A 184 -2.17 3.21 -16.35
C ASN A 184 -3.63 3.20 -16.83
N SER A 185 -3.91 3.84 -17.97
CA SER A 185 -5.24 3.90 -18.57
C SER A 185 -5.83 2.53 -18.96
N GLN A 186 -5.02 1.47 -18.97
CA GLN A 186 -5.48 0.10 -19.23
C GLN A 186 -5.81 -0.66 -17.94
N ALA A 187 -5.58 -0.09 -16.76
CA ALA A 187 -5.78 -0.80 -15.49
C ALA A 187 -7.26 -1.13 -15.29
N LEU A 188 -7.55 -2.40 -15.00
CA LEU A 188 -8.90 -2.90 -14.75
C LEU A 188 -9.08 -3.21 -13.27
N GLN A 189 -10.26 -2.91 -12.77
CA GLN A 189 -10.70 -3.19 -11.42
C GLN A 189 -11.52 -4.48 -11.38
N THR A 190 -11.30 -5.28 -10.35
CA THR A 190 -12.04 -6.51 -10.06
C THR A 190 -13.39 -6.15 -9.42
N HIS A 191 -14.26 -7.15 -9.28
CA HIS A 191 -15.52 -6.99 -8.56
C HIS A 191 -15.32 -6.69 -7.06
N SER A 192 -14.17 -7.06 -6.48
CA SER A 192 -13.80 -6.73 -5.09
C SER A 192 -13.20 -5.33 -4.92
N GLY A 193 -13.04 -4.58 -6.02
CA GLY A 193 -12.46 -3.23 -5.99
C GLY A 193 -10.94 -3.19 -6.06
N THR A 194 -10.26 -4.34 -6.09
CA THR A 194 -8.80 -4.44 -6.28
C THR A 194 -8.43 -4.36 -7.76
N GLN A 195 -7.16 -4.14 -8.10
CA GLN A 195 -6.70 -4.12 -9.48
C GLN A 195 -6.33 -5.54 -9.96
N TYR A 196 -6.62 -5.84 -11.23
CA TYR A 196 -6.14 -7.07 -11.86
C TYR A 196 -4.63 -7.03 -12.11
N TYR A 197 -3.94 -8.15 -11.83
CA TYR A 197 -2.55 -8.30 -12.27
C TYR A 197 -2.46 -8.75 -13.74
N PHE A 198 -2.24 -7.80 -14.66
CA PHE A 198 -2.22 -8.08 -16.11
C PHE A 198 -1.25 -9.17 -16.54
N ALA A 199 -0.07 -9.24 -15.92
CA ALA A 199 0.91 -10.29 -16.26
C ALA A 199 0.38 -11.69 -15.90
N PHE A 200 -0.38 -11.85 -14.82
CA PHE A 200 -1.06 -13.11 -14.51
C PHE A 200 -2.22 -13.35 -15.48
N ALA A 201 -3.04 -12.35 -15.77
CA ALA A 201 -4.13 -12.47 -16.75
C ALA A 201 -3.63 -12.92 -18.14
N ALA A 202 -2.44 -12.46 -18.54
CA ALA A 202 -1.82 -12.82 -19.82
C ALA A 202 -1.08 -14.17 -19.77
N ARG A 203 -0.24 -14.39 -18.76
CA ARG A 203 0.77 -15.48 -18.74
C ARG A 203 0.62 -16.48 -17.60
N SER A 204 -0.32 -16.29 -16.66
CA SER A 204 -0.48 -17.07 -15.41
C SER A 204 0.77 -17.09 -14.55
N THR A 205 1.61 -16.06 -14.65
CA THR A 205 2.78 -15.91 -13.79
C THR A 205 2.68 -14.59 -13.05
N CYS A 206 2.92 -14.66 -11.73
CA CYS A 206 3.10 -13.49 -10.90
C CYS A 206 4.54 -13.43 -10.42
N LYS A 207 5.23 -12.33 -10.73
CA LYS A 207 6.61 -12.13 -10.27
C LYS A 207 6.70 -11.90 -8.76
N PHE A 208 5.59 -11.51 -8.14
CA PHE A 208 5.48 -11.24 -6.71
C PHE A 208 4.97 -12.45 -5.91
N GLY A 209 4.59 -13.55 -6.57
CA GLY A 209 4.08 -14.75 -5.88
C GLY A 209 2.89 -14.43 -4.96
N SER A 210 2.95 -14.93 -3.73
CA SER A 210 1.91 -14.76 -2.69
C SER A 210 1.87 -13.36 -2.07
N SER A 211 2.90 -12.53 -2.25
CA SER A 211 2.94 -11.15 -1.73
C SER A 211 2.36 -10.11 -2.70
N CYS A 212 1.80 -10.55 -3.83
CA CYS A 212 1.16 -9.66 -4.79
C CYS A 212 -0.09 -9.01 -4.18
N SER A 213 -0.16 -7.68 -4.19
CA SER A 213 -1.33 -6.92 -3.76
C SER A 213 -2.46 -6.88 -4.82
N PHE A 214 -2.21 -7.42 -6.01
CA PHE A 214 -3.16 -7.46 -7.11
C PHE A 214 -3.90 -8.80 -7.17
N GLU A 215 -5.12 -8.77 -7.69
CA GLU A 215 -5.95 -9.97 -7.80
C GLU A 215 -5.47 -10.90 -8.92
N HIS A 216 -5.43 -12.19 -8.62
CA HIS A 216 -5.06 -13.27 -9.54
C HIS A 216 -6.29 -14.06 -10.01
N SER A 217 -7.24 -13.39 -10.63
CA SER A 217 -8.43 -14.03 -11.20
C SER A 217 -8.59 -13.74 -12.70
N CYS A 218 -9.37 -14.59 -13.37
CA CYS A 218 -9.75 -14.44 -14.76
C CYS A 218 -10.66 -13.21 -14.92
N SER A 219 -10.26 -12.23 -15.71
CA SER A 219 -11.08 -11.03 -15.96
C SER A 219 -12.36 -11.31 -16.75
N LEU A 220 -12.50 -12.49 -17.36
CA LEU A 220 -13.66 -12.84 -18.19
C LEU A 220 -14.77 -13.54 -17.40
N CYS A 221 -14.41 -14.43 -16.47
CA CYS A 221 -15.35 -15.27 -15.71
C CYS A 221 -15.14 -15.23 -14.18
N TRP A 222 -14.17 -14.46 -13.71
CA TRP A 222 -13.80 -14.24 -12.30
C TRP A 222 -13.24 -15.45 -11.55
N SER A 223 -13.02 -16.58 -12.23
CA SER A 223 -12.38 -17.74 -11.60
C SER A 223 -10.90 -17.48 -11.32
N SER A 224 -10.42 -17.89 -10.15
CA SER A 224 -8.99 -17.89 -9.78
C SER A 224 -8.22 -19.11 -10.33
N SER A 225 -8.91 -20.12 -10.88
CA SER A 225 -8.28 -21.35 -11.36
C SER A 225 -7.54 -21.18 -12.68
N HIS A 226 -7.86 -20.13 -13.43
CA HIS A 226 -7.29 -19.88 -14.75
C HIS A 226 -7.21 -18.40 -15.07
N ARG A 227 -6.55 -18.10 -16.20
CA ARG A 227 -6.35 -16.74 -16.71
C ARG A 227 -7.29 -16.42 -17.87
N ALA A 228 -7.48 -15.14 -18.17
CA ALA A 228 -8.29 -14.67 -19.30
C ALA A 228 -7.88 -15.30 -20.64
N ALA A 229 -6.57 -15.43 -20.90
CA ALA A 229 -6.06 -16.05 -22.12
C ALA A 229 -6.37 -17.56 -22.26
N ARG A 230 -6.81 -18.23 -21.19
CA ARG A 230 -7.23 -19.65 -21.18
C ARG A 230 -8.68 -19.84 -20.74
N CYS A 231 -9.47 -18.77 -20.71
CA CYS A 231 -10.89 -18.88 -20.38
C CYS A 231 -11.61 -19.68 -21.47
N ARG A 232 -12.15 -20.85 -21.11
CA ARG A 232 -12.95 -21.69 -22.01
C ARG A 232 -14.45 -21.54 -21.79
N VAL A 233 -14.85 -20.73 -20.81
CA VAL A 233 -16.26 -20.43 -20.55
C VAL A 233 -16.81 -19.62 -21.73
N LYS A 234 -17.79 -20.19 -22.42
CA LYS A 234 -18.61 -19.51 -23.42
C LYS A 234 -19.98 -19.26 -22.76
N ALA A 235 -20.54 -18.08 -23.03
CA ALA A 235 -21.91 -17.75 -22.65
C ALA A 235 -22.93 -18.69 -23.30
#